data_AF-A0A971T3B2-F1
#
_entry.id   AF-A0A971T3B2-F1
#
_cell.length_a   1.000
_cell.length_b   1.000
_cell.length_c   1.000
_cell.angle_alpha   90.00
_cell.angle_beta   90.00
_cell.angle_gamma   90.00
#
_symmetry.space_group_name_H-M   'P 1'
#
loop_
_entity.id
_entity.type
_entity.pdbx_description
1 polymer ?
#
loop_
_entity_poly.entity_id
_entity_poly.type
_entity_poly.pdbx_seq_one_letter_code
_entity_poly.pdbx_strand_id
1 'polypeptide(L)'
;MPKENYYKTSKQVRPLRLLLLLLVTILSGSAISLLYLYLVRIIPLVYLVFLVTLLFGSLTGSIGALICHLLKIRNSVLAMAVSSVGILAFTYVKWAAFISYQIKDSYFFILPDLLRNPIYLTEKIALLNEYGTWSIGTSTTPVHGIILTIVWLFEFMIYALIHMIIIYAKTTNPFIEKDNTWARQHKSIFYLRVFDVKKNVSEIEKNPKVLLSHLEKKQYTENVNHVELQLFHSADFSENYVNVSEMSVNSKNGKNGRRIIKNLSVSRDFVQELFAYHDLSMST
;
A
#
# COMPACT_ATOMS: atom_id res chain seq x y z
N MET A 1 -0.95 7.39 -33.67
CA MET A 1 -0.94 6.10 -32.96
C MET A 1 -2.21 6.02 -32.14
N PRO A 2 -2.98 4.92 -32.15
CA PRO A 2 -4.10 4.79 -31.24
C PRO A 2 -3.54 4.89 -29.81
N LYS A 3 -3.91 5.92 -29.06
CA LYS A 3 -3.60 5.98 -27.63
C LYS A 3 -4.27 4.75 -27.03
N GLU A 4 -3.50 3.82 -26.47
CA GLU A 4 -4.08 2.78 -25.62
C GLU A 4 -4.94 3.51 -24.57
N ASN A 5 -6.22 3.15 -24.45
CA ASN A 5 -7.18 3.92 -23.65
C ASN A 5 -6.75 4.08 -22.19
N TYR A 6 -5.92 3.15 -21.69
CA TYR A 6 -5.43 3.11 -20.32
C TYR A 6 -3.93 3.32 -20.20
N TYR A 7 -3.53 3.93 -19.08
CA TYR A 7 -2.12 4.03 -18.72
C TYR A 7 -1.49 2.64 -18.57
N LYS A 8 -0.37 2.44 -19.26
CA LYS A 8 0.48 1.25 -19.14
C LYS A 8 1.84 1.69 -18.61
N THR A 9 2.28 1.06 -17.53
CA THR A 9 3.59 1.36 -16.95
C THR A 9 4.68 1.01 -17.97
N SER A 10 5.55 1.99 -18.25
CA SER A 10 6.83 1.70 -18.88
C SER A 10 7.61 0.78 -17.94
N LYS A 11 7.76 -0.49 -18.32
CA LYS A 11 8.43 -1.53 -17.51
C LYS A 11 9.96 -1.35 -17.47
N GLN A 12 10.46 -0.12 -17.62
CA GLN A 12 11.87 0.17 -17.51
C GLN A 12 12.36 -0.05 -16.08
N VAL A 13 13.41 -0.84 -15.95
CA VAL A 13 13.98 -1.26 -14.66
C VAL A 13 15.45 -0.92 -14.66
N ARG A 14 15.92 -0.29 -13.58
CA ARG A 14 17.35 -0.12 -13.32
C ARG A 14 17.71 -0.99 -12.10
N PRO A 15 18.59 -2.00 -12.25
CA PRO A 15 18.95 -2.93 -11.17
C PRO A 15 19.40 -2.21 -9.89
N LEU A 16 20.16 -1.12 -10.01
CA LEU A 16 20.61 -0.30 -8.88
C LEU A 16 19.45 0.21 -8.01
N ARG A 17 18.33 0.61 -8.61
CA ARG A 17 17.15 1.11 -7.86
C ARG A 17 16.48 -0.01 -7.06
N LEU A 18 16.44 -1.22 -7.62
CA LEU A 18 15.92 -2.40 -6.94
C LEU A 18 16.83 -2.83 -5.79
N LEU A 19 18.15 -2.79 -5.98
CA LEU A 19 19.11 -3.06 -4.92
C LEU A 19 18.96 -2.06 -3.75
N LEU A 20 18.81 -0.76 -4.05
CA LEU A 20 18.59 0.25 -3.03
C LEU A 20 17.25 0.05 -2.30
N LEU A 21 16.18 -0.31 -3.01
CA LEU A 21 14.90 -0.68 -2.38
C LEU A 21 15.09 -1.84 -1.40
N LEU A 22 15.75 -2.92 -1.83
CA LEU A 22 16.02 -4.08 -0.99
C LEU A 22 16.77 -3.70 0.28
N LEU A 23 17.89 -2.99 0.14
CA LEU A 23 18.73 -2.58 1.28
C LEU A 23 17.96 -1.71 2.26
N VAL A 24 17.21 -0.71 1.78
CA VAL A 24 16.42 0.16 2.66
C VAL A 24 15.29 -0.62 3.33
N THR A 25 14.61 -1.54 2.65
CA THR A 25 13.58 -2.38 3.26
C THR A 25 14.17 -3.27 4.36
N ILE A 26 15.33 -3.88 4.14
CA ILE A 26 16.00 -4.71 5.16
C ILE A 26 16.42 -3.88 6.36
N LEU A 27 17.12 -2.76 6.13
CA LEU A 27 17.66 -1.93 7.22
C LEU A 27 16.54 -1.26 8.02
N SER A 28 15.60 -0.59 7.35
CA SER A 28 14.50 0.08 8.04
C SER A 28 13.53 -0.94 8.66
N GLY A 29 13.23 -2.05 7.99
CA GLY A 29 12.41 -3.13 8.53
C GLY A 29 13.02 -3.75 9.79
N SER A 30 14.34 -3.99 9.79
CA SER A 30 15.05 -4.54 10.96
C SER A 30 15.06 -3.57 12.14
N ALA A 31 15.29 -2.27 11.88
CA ALA A 31 15.26 -1.25 12.93
C ALA A 31 13.85 -1.12 13.55
N ILE A 32 12.81 -1.04 12.72
CA ILE A 32 11.42 -0.93 13.19
C ILE A 32 10.98 -2.24 13.87
N SER A 33 11.52 -3.39 13.49
CA SER A 33 11.23 -4.67 14.15
C SER A 33 11.60 -4.67 15.63
N LEU A 34 12.69 -3.99 16.02
CA LEU A 34 13.07 -3.86 17.43
C LEU A 34 12.06 -3.03 18.22
N LEU A 35 11.58 -1.92 17.64
CA LEU A 35 10.51 -1.13 18.23
C LEU A 35 9.22 -1.94 18.35
N TYR A 36 8.88 -2.71 17.32
CA TYR A 36 7.74 -3.62 17.34
C TYR A 36 7.82 -4.63 18.50
N LEU A 37 8.96 -5.33 18.64
CA LEU A 37 9.17 -6.30 19.73
C LEU A 37 9.06 -5.64 21.12
N TYR A 38 9.63 -4.44 21.27
CA TYR A 38 9.51 -3.66 22.49
C TYR A 38 8.06 -3.32 22.85
N LEU A 39 7.25 -2.91 21.87
CA LEU A 39 5.83 -2.58 22.07
C LEU A 39 5.01 -3.82 22.42
N VAL A 40 5.17 -4.93 21.68
CA VAL A 40 4.44 -6.18 21.94
C VAL A 40 4.73 -6.72 23.32
N ARG A 41 5.97 -6.56 23.82
CA ARG A 41 6.33 -6.97 25.18
C ARG A 41 5.56 -6.21 26.27
N ILE A 42 5.33 -4.91 26.07
CA ILE A 42 4.71 -4.04 27.08
C ILE A 42 3.19 -4.19 27.09
N ILE A 43 2.60 -4.56 25.97
CA ILE A 43 1.15 -4.59 25.77
C ILE A 43 0.61 -5.98 26.14
N PRO A 44 -0.13 -6.15 27.26
CA PRO A 44 -0.65 -7.45 27.67
C PRO A 44 -1.94 -7.84 26.91
N LEU A 45 -2.53 -6.93 26.13
CA LEU A 45 -3.80 -7.13 25.45
C LEU A 45 -3.60 -7.58 24.00
N VAL A 46 -4.05 -8.79 23.69
CA VAL A 46 -3.93 -9.42 22.35
C VAL A 46 -4.51 -8.53 21.24
N TYR A 47 -5.64 -7.84 21.48
CA TYR A 47 -6.25 -6.93 20.51
C TYR A 47 -5.35 -5.73 20.16
N LEU A 48 -4.60 -5.21 21.14
CA LEU A 48 -3.67 -4.11 20.90
C LEU A 48 -2.41 -4.60 20.18
N VAL A 49 -1.94 -5.83 20.44
CA VAL A 49 -0.85 -6.46 19.68
C VAL A 49 -1.20 -6.55 18.21
N PHE A 50 -2.43 -6.98 17.88
CA PHE A 50 -2.91 -6.97 16.48
C PHE A 50 -2.81 -5.58 15.84
N LEU A 51 -3.21 -4.52 16.54
CA LEU A 51 -3.11 -3.14 16.05
C LEU A 51 -1.64 -2.72 15.85
N VAL A 52 -0.75 -3.11 16.75
CA VAL A 52 0.70 -2.87 16.64
C VAL A 52 1.27 -3.58 15.41
N THR A 53 0.80 -4.79 15.08
CA THR A 53 1.17 -5.51 13.86
C THR A 53 0.70 -4.79 12.59
N LEU A 54 -0.53 -4.25 12.59
CA LEU A 54 -1.03 -3.40 11.49
C LEU A 54 -0.15 -2.17 11.30
N LEU A 55 0.21 -1.50 12.40
CA LEU A 55 1.07 -0.32 12.39
C LEU A 55 2.48 -0.66 11.87
N PHE A 56 3.03 -1.79 12.28
CA PHE A 56 4.33 -2.28 11.82
C PHE A 56 4.36 -2.51 10.30
N GLY A 57 3.36 -3.21 9.76
CA GLY A 57 3.21 -3.39 8.32
C GLY A 57 3.03 -2.06 7.58
N SER A 58 2.25 -1.14 8.16
CA SER A 58 1.98 0.17 7.59
C SER A 58 3.22 1.06 7.52
N LEU A 59 4.01 1.11 8.58
CA LEU A 59 5.25 1.90 8.65
C LEU A 59 6.30 1.38 7.67
N THR A 60 6.58 0.08 7.69
CA THR A 60 7.56 -0.53 6.79
C THR A 60 7.12 -0.42 5.32
N GLY A 61 5.82 -0.60 5.04
CA GLY A 61 5.24 -0.44 3.71
C GLY A 61 5.31 1.01 3.21
N SER A 62 5.05 1.98 4.10
CA SER A 62 5.10 3.41 3.77
C SER A 62 6.52 3.85 3.42
N ILE A 63 7.53 3.37 4.16
CA ILE A 63 8.94 3.60 3.84
C ILE A 63 9.28 2.98 2.48
N GLY A 64 8.91 1.71 2.25
CA GLY A 64 9.10 1.06 0.96
C GLY A 64 8.46 1.80 -0.21
N ALA A 65 7.23 2.30 -0.02
CA ALA A 65 6.51 3.10 -1.00
C ALA A 65 7.15 4.48 -1.24
N LEU A 66 7.64 5.13 -0.19
CA LEU A 66 8.39 6.38 -0.30
C LEU A 66 9.65 6.18 -1.14
N ILE A 67 10.41 5.12 -0.88
CA ILE A 67 11.61 4.78 -1.67
C ILE A 67 11.24 4.45 -3.11
N CYS A 68 10.18 3.68 -3.36
CA CYS A 68 9.69 3.42 -4.72
C CYS A 68 9.34 4.71 -5.46
N HIS A 69 8.75 5.68 -4.76
CA HIS A 69 8.41 6.98 -5.30
C HIS A 69 9.65 7.82 -5.63
N LEU A 70 10.59 7.93 -4.69
CA LEU A 70 11.84 8.69 -4.84
C LEU A 70 12.73 8.11 -5.93
N LEU A 71 12.87 6.78 -5.97
CA LEU A 71 13.65 6.07 -6.99
C LEU A 71 12.90 5.92 -8.33
N LYS A 72 11.63 6.33 -8.40
CA LYS A 72 10.78 6.25 -9.60
C LYS A 72 10.73 4.81 -10.13
N ILE A 73 10.45 3.84 -9.26
CA ILE A 73 10.27 2.43 -9.62
C ILE A 73 8.86 2.24 -10.16
N ARG A 74 8.74 1.87 -11.43
CA ARG A 74 7.47 1.78 -12.17
C ARG A 74 6.94 0.35 -12.34
N ASN A 75 7.82 -0.64 -12.19
CA ASN A 75 7.45 -2.04 -12.27
C ASN A 75 6.96 -2.52 -10.89
N SER A 76 5.64 -2.53 -10.70
CA SER A 76 5.01 -2.94 -9.44
C SER A 76 5.31 -4.40 -9.07
N VAL A 77 5.33 -5.30 -10.04
CA VAL A 77 5.61 -6.73 -9.82
C VAL A 77 7.03 -6.93 -9.29
N LEU A 78 8.03 -6.29 -9.91
CA LEU A 78 9.41 -6.39 -9.43
C LEU A 78 9.62 -5.67 -8.10
N ALA A 79 8.99 -4.51 -7.90
CA ALA A 79 9.04 -3.83 -6.60
C ALA A 79 8.49 -4.73 -5.49
N MET A 80 7.33 -5.35 -5.73
CA MET A 80 6.71 -6.33 -4.83
C MET A 80 7.61 -7.55 -4.58
N ALA A 81 8.19 -8.14 -5.63
CA ALA A 81 9.07 -9.30 -5.49
C ALA A 81 10.31 -8.96 -4.63
N VAL A 82 10.96 -7.83 -4.91
CA VAL A 82 12.14 -7.37 -4.17
C VAL A 82 11.78 -7.03 -2.71
N SER A 83 10.65 -6.33 -2.49
CA SER A 83 10.16 -6.06 -1.14
C SER A 83 9.79 -7.34 -0.39
N SER A 84 9.30 -8.38 -1.06
CA SER A 84 9.03 -9.69 -0.44
C SER A 84 10.31 -10.33 0.08
N VAL A 85 11.41 -10.28 -0.69
CA VAL A 85 12.73 -10.73 -0.23
C VAL A 85 13.19 -9.89 0.97
N GLY A 86 12.98 -8.57 0.92
CA GLY A 86 13.27 -7.68 2.04
C GLY A 86 12.48 -8.00 3.31
N ILE A 87 11.20 -8.35 3.16
CA ILE A 87 10.32 -8.80 4.26
C ILE A 87 10.88 -10.06 4.90
N LEU A 88 11.17 -11.09 4.12
CA LEU A 88 11.74 -12.33 4.65
C LEU A 88 13.05 -12.07 5.41
N ALA A 89 13.92 -11.21 4.87
CA ALA A 89 15.18 -10.85 5.50
C ALA A 89 14.99 -10.09 6.83
N PHE A 90 14.14 -9.06 6.90
CA PHE A 90 13.92 -8.38 8.19
C PHE A 90 13.12 -9.25 9.16
N THR A 91 12.25 -10.14 8.69
CA THR A 91 11.53 -11.11 9.54
C THR A 91 12.51 -12.09 10.18
N TYR A 92 13.54 -12.53 9.45
CA TYR A 92 14.64 -13.32 10.02
C TYR A 92 15.37 -12.56 11.13
N VAL A 93 15.70 -11.29 10.89
CA VAL A 93 16.32 -10.43 11.93
C VAL A 93 15.40 -10.23 13.13
N LYS A 94 14.09 -10.02 12.90
CA LYS A 94 13.08 -9.91 13.97
C LYS A 94 13.07 -11.17 14.84
N TRP A 95 13.09 -12.36 14.22
CA TRP A 95 13.14 -13.63 14.94
C TRP A 95 14.42 -13.80 15.75
N ALA A 96 15.57 -13.48 15.16
CA ALA A 96 16.84 -13.55 15.85
C ALA A 96 16.89 -12.59 17.07
N ALA A 97 16.37 -11.37 16.93
CA ALA A 97 16.28 -10.42 18.04
C ALA A 97 15.31 -10.90 19.13
N PHE A 98 14.16 -11.43 18.74
CA PHE A 98 13.18 -11.99 19.67
C PHE A 98 13.77 -13.15 20.49
N ILE A 99 14.43 -14.10 19.84
CA ILE A 99 15.09 -15.22 20.53
C ILE A 99 16.23 -14.74 21.43
N SER A 100 17.03 -13.77 20.98
CA SER A 100 18.09 -13.16 21.81
C SER A 100 17.51 -12.60 23.10
N TYR A 101 16.38 -11.91 23.00
CA TYR A 101 15.68 -11.37 24.16
C TYR A 101 15.19 -12.48 25.09
N GLN A 102 14.55 -13.53 24.58
CA GLN A 102 14.04 -14.61 25.44
C GLN A 102 15.12 -15.39 26.19
N ILE A 103 16.36 -15.40 25.71
CA ILE A 103 17.47 -16.15 26.34
C ILE A 103 18.28 -15.27 27.30
N LYS A 104 18.44 -13.98 27.02
CA LYS A 104 19.40 -13.09 27.71
C LYS A 104 18.81 -11.75 28.15
N ASP A 105 17.49 -11.56 28.03
CA ASP A 105 16.80 -10.28 28.26
C ASP A 105 17.39 -9.10 27.48
N SER A 106 18.08 -9.39 26.36
CA SER A 106 18.75 -8.41 25.51
C SER A 106 18.61 -8.78 24.05
N TYR A 107 18.11 -7.84 23.24
CA TYR A 107 17.91 -8.04 21.80
C TYR A 107 19.19 -8.24 21.00
N PHE A 108 20.35 -7.83 21.54
CA PHE A 108 21.61 -7.77 20.79
C PHE A 108 22.66 -8.76 21.27
N PHE A 109 22.49 -9.36 22.46
CA PHE A 109 23.57 -10.12 23.10
C PHE A 109 24.00 -11.36 22.30
N ILE A 110 23.07 -12.23 21.89
CA ILE A 110 23.36 -13.39 21.03
C ILE A 110 22.89 -13.20 19.58
N LEU A 111 22.46 -11.98 19.23
CA LEU A 111 21.92 -11.69 17.90
C LEU A 111 22.91 -12.04 16.77
N PRO A 112 24.21 -11.71 16.84
CA PRO A 112 25.15 -12.06 15.77
C PRO A 112 25.28 -13.58 15.56
N ASP A 113 25.24 -14.36 16.64
CA ASP A 113 25.35 -15.81 16.59
C ASP A 113 24.11 -16.44 15.97
N LEU A 114 22.92 -15.93 16.32
CA LEU A 114 21.65 -16.35 15.74
C LEU A 114 21.55 -16.00 14.25
N LEU A 115 22.04 -14.83 13.85
CA LEU A 115 22.02 -14.40 12.45
C LEU A 115 22.94 -15.26 11.57
N ARG A 116 24.10 -15.69 12.09
CA ARG A 116 25.07 -16.53 11.36
C ARG A 116 24.66 -18.01 11.29
N ASN A 117 23.88 -18.48 12.26
CA ASN A 117 23.53 -19.89 12.40
C ASN A 117 22.01 -20.10 12.24
N PRO A 118 21.49 -20.23 11.00
CA PRO A 118 20.06 -20.37 10.77
C PRO A 118 19.48 -21.64 11.42
N ILE A 119 20.24 -22.74 11.44
CA ILE A 119 19.83 -24.01 12.08
C ILE A 119 19.61 -23.78 13.58
N TYR A 120 20.58 -23.12 14.24
CA TYR A 120 20.50 -22.79 15.66
C TYR A 120 19.29 -21.88 15.97
N LEU A 121 19.01 -20.89 15.12
CA LEU A 121 17.82 -20.05 15.27
C LEU A 121 16.54 -20.89 15.17
N THR A 122 16.42 -21.77 14.17
CA THR A 122 15.23 -22.61 14.00
C THR A 122 15.01 -23.59 15.15
N GLU A 123 16.08 -24.15 15.71
CA GLU A 123 16.02 -25.00 16.91
C GLU A 123 15.48 -24.22 18.11
N LYS A 124 15.93 -22.97 18.31
CA LYS A 124 15.41 -22.12 19.39
C LYS A 124 13.96 -21.71 19.18
N ILE A 125 13.54 -21.47 17.94
CA ILE A 125 12.12 -21.20 17.62
C ILE A 125 11.27 -22.43 17.93
N ALA A 126 11.73 -23.63 17.56
CA ALA A 126 11.02 -24.89 17.84
C ALA A 126 10.90 -25.14 19.35
N LEU A 127 11.99 -24.95 20.10
CA LEU A 127 12.00 -25.06 21.56
C LEU A 127 11.00 -24.08 22.19
N LEU A 128 10.98 -22.84 21.70
CA LEU A 128 10.04 -21.83 22.18
C LEU A 128 8.59 -22.18 21.85
N ASN A 129 8.36 -22.83 20.72
CA ASN A 129 7.04 -23.32 20.33
C ASN A 129 6.56 -24.46 21.24
N GLU A 130 7.47 -25.30 21.74
CA GLU A 130 7.17 -26.40 22.64
C GLU A 130 6.74 -25.92 24.04
N TYR A 131 7.45 -24.93 24.60
CA TYR A 131 7.18 -24.42 25.96
C TYR A 131 6.19 -23.24 26.00
N GLY A 132 6.03 -22.53 24.89
CA GLY A 132 5.21 -21.32 24.82
C GLY A 132 5.86 -20.10 25.48
N THR A 133 5.28 -18.92 25.21
CA THR A 133 5.87 -17.62 25.64
C THR A 133 4.92 -16.69 26.38
N TRP A 134 3.63 -16.90 26.25
CA TRP A 134 2.59 -16.04 26.81
C TRP A 134 1.29 -16.86 26.94
N SER A 135 0.37 -16.44 27.80
CA SER A 135 -0.92 -17.10 28.03
C SER A 135 -2.11 -16.18 27.71
N ILE A 136 -3.30 -16.76 27.52
CA ILE A 136 -4.53 -16.01 27.21
C ILE A 136 -5.34 -15.78 28.49
N GLY A 137 -5.68 -14.52 28.78
CA GLY A 137 -6.57 -14.15 29.88
C GLY A 137 -5.98 -14.48 31.25
N THR A 138 -6.72 -15.23 32.05
CA THR A 138 -6.29 -15.68 33.40
C THR A 138 -5.63 -17.06 33.38
N SER A 139 -5.44 -17.67 32.21
CA SER A 139 -4.80 -18.98 32.13
C SER A 139 -3.33 -18.91 32.57
N THR A 140 -2.91 -19.87 33.39
CA THR A 140 -1.52 -20.05 33.81
C THR A 140 -0.72 -20.89 32.81
N THR A 141 -1.39 -21.58 31.88
CA THR A 141 -0.73 -22.38 30.85
C THR A 141 -0.35 -21.51 29.65
N PRO A 142 0.95 -21.47 29.26
CA PRO A 142 1.37 -20.78 28.05
C PRO A 142 0.74 -21.39 26.79
N VAL A 143 0.49 -20.56 25.77
CA VAL A 143 0.09 -21.02 24.44
C VAL A 143 1.30 -21.61 23.75
N HIS A 144 1.19 -22.83 23.26
CA HIS A 144 2.28 -23.57 22.63
C HIS A 144 1.79 -24.38 21.40
N GLY A 145 2.70 -25.00 20.67
CA GLY A 145 2.39 -25.91 19.57
C GLY A 145 1.73 -25.24 18.35
N ILE A 146 0.74 -25.94 17.79
CA ILE A 146 0.04 -25.52 16.56
C ILE A 146 -0.63 -24.16 16.73
N ILE A 147 -1.24 -23.90 17.89
CA ILE A 147 -1.95 -22.63 18.14
C ILE A 147 -0.96 -21.45 18.07
N LEU A 148 0.19 -21.57 18.75
CA LEU A 148 1.23 -20.54 18.72
C LEU A 148 1.79 -20.33 17.30
N THR A 149 1.97 -21.42 16.56
CA THR A 149 2.41 -21.37 15.15
C THR A 149 1.42 -20.61 14.27
N ILE A 150 0.11 -20.84 14.43
CA ILE A 150 -0.94 -20.13 13.69
C ILE A 150 -0.91 -18.64 14.01
N VAL A 151 -0.73 -18.26 15.27
CA VAL A 151 -0.64 -16.84 15.67
C VAL A 151 0.55 -16.16 14.98
N TRP A 152 1.73 -16.79 15.01
CA TRP A 152 2.92 -16.24 14.35
C TRP A 152 2.76 -16.14 12.83
N LEU A 153 2.14 -17.15 12.20
CA LEU A 153 1.87 -17.12 10.77
C LEU A 153 0.89 -16.00 10.42
N PHE A 154 -0.17 -15.84 11.22
CA PHE A 154 -1.16 -14.79 11.01
C PHE A 154 -0.55 -13.40 11.19
N GLU A 155 0.27 -13.21 12.23
CA GLU A 155 1.04 -11.98 12.45
C GLU A 155 1.92 -11.67 11.23
N PHE A 156 2.69 -12.66 10.75
CA PHE A 156 3.50 -12.54 9.52
C PHE A 156 2.67 -12.09 8.33
N MET A 157 1.55 -12.77 8.08
CA MET A 157 0.67 -12.46 6.96
C MET A 157 0.10 -11.04 7.04
N ILE A 158 -0.32 -10.58 8.22
CA ILE A 158 -0.89 -9.24 8.39
C ILE A 158 0.10 -8.16 7.95
N TYR A 159 1.29 -8.11 8.57
CA TYR A 159 2.23 -7.03 8.26
C TYR A 159 2.79 -7.16 6.84
N ALA A 160 2.99 -8.39 6.34
CA ALA A 160 3.45 -8.61 4.98
C ALA A 160 2.41 -8.13 3.94
N LEU A 161 1.14 -8.48 4.13
CA LEU A 161 0.07 -8.07 3.19
C LEU A 161 -0.10 -6.54 3.18
N ILE A 162 -0.13 -5.90 4.35
CA ILE A 162 -0.25 -4.44 4.44
C ILE A 162 0.94 -3.75 3.77
N HIS A 163 2.15 -4.21 4.05
CA HIS A 163 3.36 -3.69 3.42
C HIS A 163 3.24 -3.73 1.89
N MET A 164 2.81 -4.87 1.36
CA MET A 164 2.69 -5.11 -0.09
C MET A 164 1.57 -4.28 -0.73
N ILE A 165 0.42 -4.13 -0.06
CA ILE A 165 -0.69 -3.29 -0.52
C ILE A 165 -0.22 -1.84 -0.69
N ILE A 166 0.52 -1.30 0.29
CA ILE A 166 1.00 0.09 0.25
C ILE A 166 1.99 0.31 -0.90
N ILE A 167 2.93 -0.62 -1.11
CA ILE A 167 3.88 -0.54 -2.23
C ILE A 167 3.16 -0.64 -3.59
N TYR A 168 2.22 -1.59 -3.72
CA TYR A 168 1.44 -1.75 -4.94
C TYR A 168 0.61 -0.50 -5.25
N ALA A 169 -0.05 0.07 -4.24
CA ALA A 169 -0.83 1.29 -4.40
C ALA A 169 0.03 2.44 -4.92
N LYS A 170 1.26 2.59 -4.41
CA LYS A 170 2.17 3.67 -4.82
C LYS A 170 2.78 3.47 -6.21
N THR A 171 3.18 2.24 -6.54
CA THR A 171 3.87 1.92 -7.81
C THR A 171 2.93 1.86 -9.02
N THR A 172 1.61 1.77 -8.80
CA THR A 172 0.60 1.78 -9.88
C THR A 172 0.08 3.16 -10.24
N ASN A 173 0.61 4.23 -9.62
CA ASN A 173 0.28 5.59 -10.01
C ASN A 173 0.85 5.90 -11.41
N PRO A 174 0.16 6.76 -12.21
CA PRO A 174 0.67 7.13 -13.53
C PRO A 174 2.02 7.85 -13.43
N PHE A 175 2.94 7.51 -14.32
CA PHE A 175 4.24 8.14 -14.45
C PHE A 175 4.34 8.77 -15.84
N ILE A 176 4.66 10.05 -15.90
CA ILE A 176 4.78 10.80 -17.16
C ILE A 176 6.25 10.76 -17.57
N GLU A 177 6.52 10.13 -18.71
CA GLU A 177 7.89 9.91 -19.18
C GLU A 177 8.57 11.20 -19.61
N LYS A 178 7.83 12.07 -20.31
CA LYS A 178 8.32 13.36 -20.81
C LYS A 178 8.89 14.23 -19.68
N ASP A 179 8.18 14.29 -18.56
CA ASP A 179 8.52 15.13 -17.41
C ASP A 179 9.38 14.38 -16.38
N ASN A 180 9.60 13.07 -16.58
CA ASN A 180 10.26 12.19 -15.62
C ASN A 180 9.70 12.33 -14.19
N THR A 181 8.38 12.51 -14.06
CA THR A 181 7.70 12.71 -12.77
C THR A 181 6.45 11.86 -12.67
N TRP A 182 6.02 11.58 -11.43
CA TRP A 182 4.72 10.96 -11.18
C TRP A 182 3.62 11.97 -11.50
N ALA A 183 2.52 11.52 -12.09
CA ALA A 183 1.39 12.38 -12.43
C ALA A 183 0.83 13.06 -11.18
N ARG A 184 0.59 14.37 -11.30
CA ARG A 184 0.05 15.18 -10.20
C ARG A 184 -1.45 14.96 -10.14
N GLN A 185 -1.94 14.58 -8.97
CA GLN A 185 -3.39 14.59 -8.73
C GLN A 185 -3.84 16.05 -8.61
N HIS A 186 -4.85 16.43 -9.39
CA HIS A 186 -5.47 17.73 -9.27
C HIS A 186 -6.21 17.86 -7.92
N LYS A 187 -6.17 19.03 -7.29
CA LYS A 187 -6.75 19.24 -5.95
C LYS A 187 -8.27 19.07 -5.92
N SER A 188 -8.93 19.43 -7.02
CA SER A 188 -10.38 19.34 -7.14
C SER A 188 -10.84 17.95 -7.53
N ILE A 189 -11.81 17.42 -6.79
CA ILE A 189 -12.60 16.25 -7.20
C ILE A 189 -13.83 16.78 -7.94
N PHE A 190 -14.11 16.24 -9.12
CA PHE A 190 -15.25 16.63 -9.92
C PHE A 190 -16.41 15.65 -9.69
N TYR A 191 -17.62 16.17 -9.63
CA TYR A 191 -18.81 15.39 -9.33
C TYR A 191 -19.65 15.18 -10.58
N LEU A 192 -20.14 13.96 -10.73
CA LEU A 192 -20.97 13.50 -11.82
C LEU A 192 -22.31 13.01 -11.26
N ARG A 193 -23.39 13.26 -12.01
CA ARG A 193 -24.71 12.68 -11.75
C ARG A 193 -24.60 11.16 -11.65
N VAL A 194 -25.43 10.55 -10.82
CA VAL A 194 -25.52 9.08 -10.76
C VAL A 194 -25.92 8.53 -12.12
N PHE A 195 -25.05 7.73 -12.70
CA PHE A 195 -25.33 6.87 -13.84
C PHE A 195 -24.57 5.54 -13.66
N ASP A 196 -24.99 4.49 -14.35
CA ASP A 196 -24.34 3.18 -14.27
C ASP A 196 -23.03 3.20 -15.07
N VAL A 197 -21.92 3.47 -14.38
CA VAL A 197 -20.60 3.57 -15.01
C VAL A 197 -20.18 2.21 -15.54
N LYS A 198 -20.58 1.10 -14.88
CA LYS A 198 -20.20 -0.26 -15.30
C LYS A 198 -20.80 -0.66 -16.63
N LYS A 199 -22.06 -0.30 -16.89
CA LYS A 199 -22.69 -0.58 -18.19
C LYS A 199 -22.13 0.30 -19.31
N ASN A 200 -21.65 1.49 -18.96
CA ASN A 200 -21.20 2.49 -19.93
C ASN A 200 -19.67 2.52 -20.12
N VAL A 201 -18.89 1.62 -19.50
CA VAL A 201 -17.41 1.61 -19.59
C VAL A 201 -16.94 1.61 -21.05
N SER A 202 -17.50 0.74 -21.90
CA SER A 202 -17.11 0.65 -23.30
C SER A 202 -17.43 1.89 -24.14
N GLU A 203 -18.45 2.66 -23.73
CA GLU A 203 -18.80 3.93 -24.37
C GLU A 203 -17.85 5.05 -23.91
N ILE A 204 -17.54 5.09 -22.61
CA ILE A 204 -16.59 6.04 -22.01
C ILE A 204 -15.18 5.81 -22.57
N GLU A 205 -14.78 4.56 -22.78
CA GLU A 205 -13.49 4.21 -23.41
C GLU A 205 -13.39 4.68 -24.87
N LYS A 206 -14.51 4.67 -25.62
CA LYS A 206 -14.56 5.15 -27.01
C LYS A 206 -14.65 6.67 -27.10
N ASN A 207 -15.41 7.28 -26.19
CA ASN A 207 -15.60 8.73 -26.13
C ASN A 207 -15.65 9.21 -24.67
N PRO A 208 -14.50 9.61 -24.09
CA PRO A 208 -14.45 10.11 -22.72
C PRO A 208 -15.33 11.34 -22.47
N LYS A 209 -15.70 12.10 -23.51
CA LYS A 209 -16.57 13.28 -23.38
C LYS A 209 -17.97 12.96 -22.86
N VAL A 210 -18.42 11.70 -22.92
CA VAL A 210 -19.68 11.24 -22.29
C VAL A 210 -19.68 11.51 -20.78
N LEU A 211 -18.51 11.57 -20.14
CA LEU A 211 -18.42 11.98 -18.74
C LEU A 211 -18.82 13.45 -18.55
N LEU A 212 -18.49 14.33 -19.49
CA LEU A 212 -18.76 15.77 -19.37
C LEU A 212 -20.27 16.09 -19.36
N SER A 213 -21.07 15.30 -20.09
CA SER A 213 -22.53 15.49 -20.12
C SER A 213 -23.22 15.18 -18.79
N HIS A 214 -22.51 14.50 -17.87
CA HIS A 214 -23.02 14.13 -16.56
C HIS A 214 -22.43 15.00 -15.45
N LEU A 215 -21.63 16.03 -15.75
CA LEU A 215 -21.05 16.90 -14.73
C LEU A 215 -22.14 17.66 -13.98
N GLU A 216 -21.95 17.79 -12.67
CA GLU A 216 -22.76 18.63 -11.82
C GLU A 216 -21.88 19.61 -11.04
N LYS A 217 -22.24 20.90 -11.05
CA LYS A 217 -21.53 21.94 -10.29
C LYS A 217 -21.69 21.80 -8.77
N LYS A 218 -22.65 21.00 -8.31
CA LYS A 218 -22.97 20.85 -6.87
C LYS A 218 -21.94 19.95 -6.20
N GLN A 219 -21.36 20.44 -5.11
CA GLN A 219 -20.73 19.56 -4.13
C GLN A 219 -21.84 18.73 -3.47
N TYR A 220 -21.82 17.42 -3.68
CA TYR A 220 -22.76 16.54 -3.00
C TYR A 220 -22.45 16.53 -1.51
N THR A 221 -23.43 16.93 -0.70
CA THR A 221 -23.45 16.66 0.74
C THR A 221 -23.38 15.14 0.95
N GLU A 222 -22.78 14.71 2.07
CA GLU A 222 -22.33 13.34 2.36
C GLU A 222 -23.36 12.19 2.20
N ASN A 223 -24.62 12.50 1.89
CA ASN A 223 -25.78 11.59 1.97
C ASN A 223 -26.43 11.18 0.64
N VAL A 224 -25.86 11.54 -0.52
CA VAL A 224 -26.43 11.18 -1.83
C VAL A 224 -25.45 10.32 -2.61
N ASN A 225 -25.95 9.28 -3.29
CA ASN A 225 -25.14 8.54 -4.26
C ASN A 225 -24.63 9.51 -5.34
N HIS A 226 -23.37 9.39 -5.72
CA HIS A 226 -22.78 10.22 -6.76
C HIS A 226 -21.59 9.51 -7.40
N VAL A 227 -21.12 10.04 -8.52
CA VAL A 227 -19.91 9.55 -9.17
C VAL A 227 -18.83 10.62 -9.01
N GLU A 228 -17.64 10.20 -8.56
CA GLU A 228 -16.48 11.07 -8.38
C GLU A 228 -15.49 10.86 -9.53
N LEU A 229 -15.01 11.98 -10.08
CA LEU A 229 -14.00 12.03 -11.13
C LEU A 229 -12.74 12.71 -10.60
N GLN A 230 -11.62 11.99 -10.62
CA GLN A 230 -10.32 12.48 -10.17
C GLN A 230 -9.38 12.62 -11.37
N LEU A 231 -8.83 13.81 -11.56
CA LEU A 231 -7.89 14.13 -12.63
C LEU A 231 -6.45 13.99 -12.16
N PHE A 232 -5.62 13.33 -12.97
CA PHE A 232 -4.17 13.27 -12.87
C PHE A 232 -3.58 13.90 -14.13
N HIS A 233 -2.59 14.77 -14.00
CA HIS A 233 -2.05 15.51 -15.13
C HIS A 233 -0.54 15.70 -15.07
N SER A 234 0.05 15.97 -16.23
CA SER A 234 1.41 16.48 -16.39
C SER A 234 1.51 17.97 -16.08
N ALA A 235 2.74 18.48 -15.95
CA ALA A 235 2.94 19.91 -15.66
C ALA A 235 2.35 20.81 -16.77
N ASP A 236 2.39 20.34 -18.02
CA ASP A 236 1.88 21.04 -19.20
C ASP A 236 0.48 20.57 -19.66
N PHE A 237 -0.16 19.66 -18.92
CA PHE A 237 -1.43 19.00 -19.27
C PHE A 237 -1.41 18.32 -20.65
N SER A 238 -0.23 17.92 -21.15
CA SER A 238 -0.09 17.13 -22.38
C SER A 238 -0.50 15.66 -22.20
N GLU A 239 -0.27 15.12 -21.01
CA GLU A 239 -0.69 13.79 -20.59
C GLU A 239 -1.63 13.88 -19.39
N ASN A 240 -2.87 13.43 -19.57
CA ASN A 240 -3.92 13.50 -18.57
C ASN A 240 -4.58 12.12 -18.40
N TYR A 241 -4.87 11.76 -17.16
CA TYR A 241 -5.50 10.51 -16.79
C TYR A 241 -6.64 10.76 -15.80
N VAL A 242 -7.71 9.98 -15.91
CA VAL A 242 -8.90 10.13 -15.06
C VAL A 242 -9.20 8.82 -14.34
N ASN A 243 -9.55 8.93 -13.07
CA ASN A 243 -10.19 7.87 -12.29
C ASN A 243 -11.67 8.20 -12.10
N VAL A 244 -12.54 7.21 -12.31
CA VAL A 244 -13.99 7.34 -12.08
C VAL A 244 -14.41 6.34 -11.00
N SER A 245 -15.07 6.83 -9.96
CA SER A 245 -15.52 6.02 -8.82
C SER A 245 -17.00 6.26 -8.55
N GLU A 246 -17.78 5.18 -8.41
CA GLU A 246 -19.17 5.25 -7.93
C GLU A 246 -19.17 5.26 -6.40
N MET A 247 -19.81 6.26 -5.81
CA MET A 247 -20.01 6.36 -4.36
C MET A 247 -21.44 5.99 -4.03
N SER A 248 -21.61 4.86 -3.33
CA SER A 248 -22.89 4.47 -2.74
C SER A 248 -22.93 4.87 -1.27
N VAL A 249 -23.92 5.65 -0.87
CA VAL A 249 -24.17 6.01 0.52
C VAL A 249 -25.28 5.12 1.06
N ASN A 250 -24.99 4.36 2.12
CA ASN A 250 -26.01 3.61 2.85
C ASN A 250 -26.06 4.10 4.29
N SER A 251 -27.25 4.49 4.75
CA SER A 251 -27.51 5.07 6.08
C SER A 251 -27.01 4.22 7.26
N LYS A 252 -26.71 2.93 7.06
CA LYS A 252 -26.21 2.02 8.11
C LYS A 252 -24.68 1.77 8.11
N ASN A 253 -23.99 1.92 6.97
CA ASN A 253 -22.59 1.49 6.80
C ASN A 253 -21.63 2.60 6.36
N GLY A 254 -22.09 3.86 6.26
CA GLY A 254 -21.28 4.98 5.77
C GLY A 254 -21.13 5.01 4.24
N LYS A 255 -20.18 5.83 3.76
CA LYS A 255 -19.90 6.05 2.33
C LYS A 255 -19.03 4.90 1.80
N ASN A 256 -19.53 4.14 0.83
CA ASN A 256 -18.77 3.05 0.20
C ASN A 256 -18.48 3.39 -1.26
N GLY A 257 -17.20 3.61 -1.58
CA GLY A 257 -16.74 4.02 -2.90
C GLY A 257 -16.14 2.85 -3.68
N ARG A 258 -16.74 2.52 -4.83
CA ARG A 258 -16.18 1.53 -5.76
C ARG A 258 -15.54 2.25 -6.94
N ARG A 259 -14.22 2.12 -7.08
CA ARG A 259 -13.50 2.60 -8.26
C ARG A 259 -13.78 1.66 -9.44
N ILE A 260 -14.25 2.22 -10.56
CA ILE A 260 -14.68 1.45 -11.74
C ILE A 260 -13.69 1.64 -12.89
N ILE A 261 -13.24 2.87 -13.12
CA ILE A 261 -12.26 3.19 -14.15
C ILE A 261 -11.00 3.73 -13.47
N LYS A 262 -9.84 3.14 -13.78
CA LYS A 262 -8.53 3.57 -13.25
C LYS A 262 -7.60 4.00 -14.38
N ASN A 263 -7.11 5.23 -14.31
CA ASN A 263 -6.11 5.84 -15.18
C ASN A 263 -6.50 5.80 -16.68
N LEU A 264 -7.74 6.16 -17.01
CA LEU A 264 -8.17 6.33 -18.40
C LEU A 264 -7.51 7.58 -18.97
N SER A 265 -6.83 7.45 -20.12
CA SER A 265 -6.21 8.58 -20.79
C SER A 265 -7.26 9.52 -21.38
N VAL A 266 -7.10 10.83 -21.17
CA VAL A 266 -8.01 11.85 -21.71
C VAL A 266 -7.25 12.91 -22.50
N SER A 267 -7.91 13.55 -23.45
CA SER A 267 -7.31 14.63 -24.25
C SER A 267 -7.20 15.93 -23.45
N ARG A 268 -6.36 16.86 -23.92
CA ARG A 268 -6.27 18.20 -23.35
C ARG A 268 -7.59 18.96 -23.49
N ASP A 269 -8.29 18.78 -24.61
CA ASP A 269 -9.60 19.40 -24.88
C ASP A 269 -10.63 18.96 -23.83
N PHE A 270 -10.63 17.68 -23.45
CA PHE A 270 -11.49 17.18 -22.37
C PHE A 270 -11.23 17.92 -21.05
N VAL A 271 -9.96 18.16 -20.71
CA VAL A 271 -9.59 18.88 -19.49
C VAL A 271 -9.99 20.36 -19.57
N GLN A 272 -9.84 20.99 -20.74
CA GLN A 272 -10.32 22.36 -20.99
C GLN A 272 -11.82 22.48 -20.75
N GLU A 273 -12.61 21.59 -21.33
CA GLU A 273 -14.08 21.57 -21.17
C GLU A 273 -14.48 21.32 -19.70
N LEU A 274 -13.79 20.40 -19.01
CA LEU A 274 -14.01 20.11 -17.60
C LEU A 274 -13.74 21.33 -16.69
N PHE A 275 -12.65 22.05 -16.96
CA PHE A 275 -12.26 23.23 -16.19
C PHE A 275 -13.16 24.42 -16.49
N ALA A 276 -13.53 24.62 -17.76
CA ALA A 276 -14.49 25.64 -18.17
C ALA A 276 -15.86 25.44 -17.50
N TYR A 277 -16.32 24.20 -17.36
CA TYR A 277 -17.57 23.91 -16.65
C TYR A 277 -17.53 24.31 -15.16
N HIS A 278 -16.36 24.24 -14.51
CA HIS A 278 -16.17 24.55 -13.08
C HIS A 278 -15.56 25.93 -12.83
N ASP A 279 -15.46 26.78 -13.85
CA ASP A 279 -14.87 28.11 -13.75
C ASP A 279 -13.42 28.08 -13.21
N LEU A 280 -12.68 27.01 -13.52
CA LEU A 280 -11.27 26.81 -13.15
C LEU A 280 -10.35 27.20 -14.31
N SER A 281 -9.17 27.72 -14.01
CA SER A 281 -8.11 27.96 -14.99
C SER A 281 -7.09 26.82 -14.99
N MET A 282 -6.56 26.48 -16.16
CA MET A 282 -5.37 25.65 -16.26
C MET A 282 -4.15 26.50 -15.89
N SER A 283 -3.90 26.68 -14.60
CA SER A 283 -2.65 27.27 -14.14
C SER A 283 -1.53 26.22 -14.17
N THR A 284 -0.39 26.64 -14.74
CA THR A 284 0.90 25.94 -14.76
C THR A 284 1.48 25.73 -13.36
#